data_AF-A0A4U7CUD0-F1
#
_entry.id   AF-A0A4U7CUD0-F1
#
_cell.length_a   1.000
_cell.length_b   1.000
_cell.length_c   1.000
_cell.angle_alpha   90.00
_cell.angle_beta   90.00
_cell.angle_gamma   90.00
#
_symmetry.space_group_name_H-M   'P 1'
#
loop_
_entity.id
_entity.type
_entity.pdbx_description
1 polymer ?
#
loop_
_entity_poly.entity_id
_entity_poly.type
_entity_poly.pdbx_seq_one_letter_code
_entity_poly.pdbx_strand_id
1 'polypeptide(L)'
;MYTVDERILEHLSEESWASPSTMAAELEFSQLDVDAEYIEQRCEQLESRELIIPIVKDGEMYEITRWGLAYLRGDLDAGHLRVWS
;
A
#
# COMPACT_ATOMS: atom_id res chain seq x y z
N MET A 1 -9.50 -5.07 5.51
CA MET A 1 -8.73 -4.04 4.78
C MET A 1 -9.50 -2.73 4.89
N TYR A 2 -8.82 -1.58 4.86
CA TYR A 2 -9.47 -0.28 4.73
C TYR A 2 -9.48 0.16 3.27
N THR A 3 -10.41 1.04 2.87
CA THR A 3 -10.48 1.58 1.50
C THR A 3 -9.16 2.19 1.04
N VAL A 4 -8.41 2.84 1.94
CA VAL A 4 -7.11 3.44 1.64
C VAL A 4 -6.05 2.38 1.31
N ASP A 5 -6.10 1.20 1.93
CA ASP A 5 -5.16 0.11 1.62
C ASP A 5 -5.34 -0.38 0.18
N GLU A 6 -6.59 -0.52 -0.25
CA GLU A 6 -6.93 -0.94 -1.61
C GLU A 6 -6.45 0.11 -2.62
N ARG A 7 -6.67 1.40 -2.34
CA ARG A 7 -6.14 2.50 -3.18
C ARG A 7 -4.61 2.50 -3.27
N ILE A 8 -3.89 2.26 -2.17
CA ILE A 8 -2.42 2.17 -2.18
C ILE A 8 -1.96 1.03 -3.09
N LEU A 9 -2.58 -0.15 -2.98
CA LEU A 9 -2.22 -1.30 -3.82
C LEU A 9 -2.55 -1.06 -5.29
N GLU A 10 -3.71 -0.46 -5.59
CA GLU A 10 -4.08 -0.08 -6.95
C GLU A 10 -3.05 0.90 -7.54
N HIS A 11 -2.77 2.00 -6.83
CA HIS A 11 -1.81 3.01 -7.27
C HIS A 11 -0.42 2.43 -7.53
N LEU A 12 0.11 1.63 -6.60
CA LEU A 12 1.42 0.98 -6.76
C LEU A 12 1.44 -0.05 -7.90
N SER A 13 0.30 -0.66 -8.24
CA SER A 13 0.21 -1.56 -9.39
C SER A 13 0.25 -0.83 -10.73
N GLU A 14 -0.14 0.44 -10.76
CA GLU A 14 -0.19 1.29 -11.95
C GLU A 14 1.14 2.06 -12.15
N GLU A 15 1.64 2.70 -11.10
CA GLU A 15 2.81 3.61 -11.16
C GLU A 15 4.15 2.92 -10.90
N SER A 16 4.15 1.59 -10.67
CA SER A 16 5.29 0.75 -10.25
C SER A 16 5.84 1.07 -8.85
N TRP A 17 5.98 2.34 -8.48
CA TRP A 17 6.39 2.77 -7.16
C TRP A 17 5.89 4.17 -6.80
N ALA A 18 5.74 4.44 -5.50
CA ALA A 18 5.41 5.75 -4.97
C ALA A 18 5.82 5.90 -3.50
N SER A 19 5.94 7.13 -3.02
CA SER A 19 6.05 7.45 -1.59
C SER A 19 4.70 7.93 -1.03
N PRO A 20 4.47 7.89 0.30
CA PRO A 20 3.27 8.46 0.91
C PRO A 20 3.04 9.92 0.52
N SER A 21 4.12 10.70 0.41
CA SER A 21 4.08 12.10 0.01
C SER A 21 3.65 12.30 -1.45
N THR A 22 4.06 11.43 -2.37
CA THR A 22 3.58 11.51 -3.76
C THR A 22 2.14 11.03 -3.86
N MET A 23 1.77 9.94 -3.18
CA MET A 23 0.38 9.45 -3.15
C MET A 23 -0.60 10.50 -2.60
N ALA A 24 -0.25 11.20 -1.52
CA ALA A 24 -1.11 12.23 -0.92
C ALA A 24 -1.42 13.40 -1.88
N ALA A 25 -0.55 13.63 -2.88
CA ALA A 25 -0.75 14.66 -3.89
C ALA A 25 -1.70 14.23 -5.03
N GLU A 26 -1.99 12.93 -5.14
CA GLU A 26 -2.84 12.39 -6.19
C GLU A 26 -4.33 12.58 -5.89
N LEU A 27 -5.12 12.65 -6.96
CA LEU A 27 -6.55 12.98 -6.86
C LEU A 27 -7.32 11.89 -6.11
N GLU A 28 -6.99 10.62 -6.33
CA GLU A 28 -7.66 9.48 -5.69
C GLU A 28 -7.45 9.40 -4.18
N PHE A 29 -6.37 10.00 -3.64
CA PHE A 29 -6.12 10.07 -2.20
C PHE A 29 -6.66 11.35 -1.58
N SER A 30 -6.50 12.50 -2.26
CA SER A 30 -7.06 13.77 -1.77
C SER A 30 -8.59 13.72 -1.62
N GLN A 31 -9.28 12.96 -2.46
CA GLN A 31 -10.73 12.72 -2.33
C GLN A 31 -11.14 11.93 -1.08
N LEU A 32 -10.20 11.22 -0.47
CA LEU A 32 -10.41 10.46 0.77
C LEU A 32 -10.07 11.25 2.03
N ASP A 33 -9.65 12.52 1.89
CA ASP A 33 -9.25 13.40 3.00
C ASP A 33 -8.17 12.77 3.90
N VAL A 34 -7.20 12.09 3.28
CA VAL A 34 -6.04 11.49 3.95
C VAL A 34 -4.78 12.26 3.63
N ASP A 35 -3.91 12.40 4.62
CA ASP A 35 -2.60 13.03 4.47
C ASP A 35 -1.48 11.98 4.32
N ALA A 36 -0.27 12.46 4.05
CA ALA A 36 0.90 11.62 3.85
C ALA A 36 1.26 10.80 5.10
N GLU A 37 1.08 11.35 6.32
CA GLU A 37 1.36 10.65 7.58
C GLU A 37 0.40 9.47 7.78
N TYR A 38 -0.87 9.65 7.44
CA TYR A 38 -1.83 8.55 7.46
C TYR A 38 -1.51 7.50 6.41
N ILE A 39 -1.17 7.90 5.18
CA ILE A 39 -0.77 6.96 4.11
C ILE A 39 0.48 6.17 4.53
N GLU A 40 1.46 6.81 5.16
CA GLU A 40 2.66 6.15 5.69
C GLU A 40 2.30 5.06 6.71
N GLN A 41 1.44 5.37 7.68
CA GLN A 41 0.94 4.36 8.64
C GLN A 41 0.24 3.19 7.92
N ARG A 42 -0.47 3.44 6.82
CA ARG A 42 -1.07 2.37 6.02
C ARG A 42 -0.02 1.55 5.28
N CYS A 43 0.99 2.19 4.70
CA CYS A 43 2.12 1.50 4.06
C CYS A 43 2.84 0.57 5.04
N GLU A 44 3.15 1.01 6.26
CA GLU A 44 3.76 0.15 7.30
C GLU A 44 2.91 -1.09 7.60
N GLN A 45 1.58 -0.92 7.66
CA GLN A 45 0.66 -2.04 7.89
C GLN A 45 0.62 -3.02 6.70
N LEU A 46 0.74 -2.52 5.47
CA LEU A 46 0.81 -3.34 4.27
C LEU A 46 2.16 -4.05 4.13
N GLU A 47 3.25 -3.38 4.48
CA GLU A 47 4.61 -3.93 4.51
C GLU A 47 4.71 -5.08 5.52
N SER A 48 4.13 -4.90 6.72
CA SER A 48 4.08 -5.96 7.74
C SER A 48 3.36 -7.24 7.28
N ARG A 49 2.58 -7.15 6.20
CA ARG A 49 1.84 -8.24 5.57
C ARG A 49 2.47 -8.70 4.25
N GLU A 50 3.64 -8.19 3.92
CA GLU A 50 4.37 -8.44 2.67
C GLU A 50 3.56 -8.09 1.41
N LEU A 51 2.58 -7.18 1.51
CA LEU A 51 1.79 -6.75 0.34
C LEU A 51 2.49 -5.68 -0.48
N ILE A 52 3.31 -4.87 0.18
CA ILE A 52 4.22 -3.91 -0.43
C ILE A 52 5.61 -4.09 0.20
N ILE A 53 6.66 -3.56 -0.42
CA ILE A 53 8.02 -3.53 0.13
C ILE A 53 8.70 -2.20 -0.19
N PRO A 54 9.63 -1.72 0.67
CA PRO A 54 10.43 -0.56 0.36
C PRO A 54 11.45 -0.89 -0.75
N ILE A 55 11.64 0.04 -1.70
CA ILE A 55 12.57 -0.14 -2.83
C ILE A 55 14.03 -0.05 -2.39
N VAL A 56 14.28 0.77 -1.37
CA VAL A 56 15.58 0.93 -0.71
C VAL A 56 15.40 0.70 0.78
N LYS A 57 16.39 0.06 1.39
CA LYS A 57 16.37 -0.18 2.84
C LYS A 57 16.20 1.16 3.58
N ASP A 58 15.26 1.20 4.51
CA ASP A 58 14.92 2.37 5.33
C ASP A 58 14.42 3.59 4.53
N GLY A 59 13.89 3.41 3.31
CA GLY A 59 13.33 4.49 2.49
C GLY A 59 11.80 4.49 2.44
N GLU A 60 11.25 5.64 2.07
CA GLU A 60 9.81 5.93 2.06
C GLU A 60 9.12 5.59 0.72
N MET A 61 9.83 4.98 -0.23
CA MET A 61 9.26 4.59 -1.52
C MET A 61 8.98 3.10 -1.53
N TYR A 62 7.74 2.76 -1.89
CA TYR A 62 7.24 1.39 -1.89
C TYR A 62 6.95 0.90 -3.30
N GLU A 63 7.07 -0.41 -3.50
CA GLU A 63 6.54 -1.12 -4.66
C GLU A 63 5.59 -2.24 -4.21
N ILE A 64 4.65 -2.63 -5.07
CA ILE A 64 3.73 -3.73 -4.78
C ILE A 64 4.43 -5.08 -4.96
N THR A 65 4.20 -6.03 -4.03
CA THR A 65 4.73 -7.38 -4.16
C THR A 65 3.83 -8.27 -5.01
N ARG A 66 4.32 -9.48 -5.32
CA ARG A 66 3.46 -10.54 -5.89
C ARG A 66 2.25 -10.89 -5.02
N TRP A 67 2.37 -10.76 -3.69
CA TRP A 67 1.27 -11.03 -2.77
C TRP A 67 0.26 -9.89 -2.75
N GLY A 68 0.73 -8.64 -2.81
CA GLY A 68 -0.10 -7.46 -3.03
C GLY A 68 -0.91 -7.58 -4.33
N LEU A 69 -0.28 -7.99 -5.43
CA LEU A 69 -0.96 -8.20 -6.71
C LEU A 69 -2.00 -9.34 -6.64
N ALA A 70 -1.65 -10.47 -6.01
CA ALA A 70 -2.60 -11.57 -5.83
C ALA A 70 -3.80 -11.15 -4.97
N TYR A 71 -3.56 -10.39 -3.90
CA TYR A 71 -4.61 -9.81 -3.08
C TYR A 71 -5.52 -8.90 -3.90
N LEU A 72 -4.94 -7.96 -4.64
CA LEU A 72 -5.68 -6.97 -5.43
C LEU A 72 -6.57 -7.63 -6.50
N ARG A 73 -6.13 -8.75 -7.08
CA ARG A 73 -6.92 -9.53 -8.05
C ARG A 73 -8.00 -10.41 -7.39
N GLY A 74 -8.02 -10.51 -6.07
CA GLY A 74 -8.89 -11.44 -5.33
C GLY A 74 -8.41 -12.89 -5.35
N ASP A 75 -7.18 -13.15 -5.80
CA ASP A 75 -6.55 -14.48 -5.78
C ASP A 75 -6.09 -14.88 -4.36
N LEU A 76 -5.90 -13.90 -3.47
CA LEU A 76 -5.53 -14.08 -2.06
C LEU A 76 -6.60 -13.46 -1.15
N ASP A 77 -7.21 -14.28 -0.29
CA ASP A 77 -8.18 -13.80 0.69
C ASP A 77 -7.49 -12.98 1.81
N ALA A 78 -8.05 -11.82 2.13
CA ALA A 78 -7.66 -10.97 3.25
C ALA A 78 -7.58 -11.70 4.59
N GLY A 79 -8.39 -12.74 4.77
CA GLY A 79 -8.40 -13.58 5.97
C GLY A 79 -7.12 -14.41 6.19
N HIS A 80 -6.30 -14.59 5.16
CA HIS A 80 -5.02 -15.31 5.24
C HIS A 80 -3.82 -14.44 5.59
N LEU A 81 -3.96 -13.11 5.58
CA LEU A 81 -2.91 -12.17 5.98
C LEU A 81 -2.86 -12.09 7.52
N ARG A 82 -2.33 -13.14 8.15
CA ARG A 82 -2.05 -13.13 9.58
C ARG A 82 -0.99 -12.06 9.89
N VAL A 83 -1.30 -11.20 10.85
CA VAL A 83 -0.30 -10.39 11.55
C VAL A 83 0.61 -11.36 12.29
N TRP A 84 1.90 -11.38 12.00
CA TRP A 84 2.86 -12.14 12.80
C TRP A 84 3.02 -11.39 14.13
N SER A 85 2.65 -12.05 15.23
CA SER A 85 2.79 -11.56 16.61
C SER A 85 4.12 -12.00 17.22
#